data_AF-A0A379X274-F1
#
_entry.id   AF-A0A379X274-F1
#
_cell.length_a   1.000
_cell.length_b   1.000
_cell.length_c   1.000
_cell.angle_alpha   90.00
_cell.angle_beta   90.00
_cell.angle_gamma   90.00
#
_symmetry.space_group_name_H-M   'P 1'
#
loop_
_entity.id
_entity.type
_entity.pdbx_description
1 polymer ?
#
loop_
_entity_poly.entity_id
_entity_poly.type
_entity_poly.pdbx_seq_one_letter_code
_entity_poly.pdbx_strand_id
1 'polypeptide(L)'
;MLADVKILPKYRDQIYVDEAVKLDVQSIIQPKIKSYNATIDNISPDSYEENTGGTIQRYYKVIIAFDVNEDDLRWLKPGMTVDASVITENTALWNTCYLP
;
A
#
# COMPACT_ATOMS: atom_id res chain seq x y z
N MET A 1 -3.72 -10.10 6.09
CA MET A 1 -4.64 -9.00 5.71
C MET A 1 -4.32 -8.55 4.30
N LEU A 2 -5.27 -7.91 3.62
CA LEU A 2 -5.04 -7.29 2.31
C LEU A 2 -5.04 -5.77 2.46
N ALA A 3 -4.28 -5.07 1.64
CA ALA A 3 -4.29 -3.61 1.52
C ALA A 3 -4.34 -3.21 0.05
N ASP A 4 -5.23 -2.27 -0.26
CA ASP A 4 -5.28 -1.58 -1.53
C ASP A 4 -4.31 -0.41 -1.51
N VAL A 5 -3.28 -0.47 -2.36
CA VAL A 5 -2.23 0.54 -2.48
C VAL A 5 -2.31 1.18 -3.84
N LYS A 6 -2.28 2.52 -3.87
CA LYS A 6 -2.15 3.28 -5.12
C LYS A 6 -0.68 3.35 -5.47
N ILE A 7 -0.27 3.19 -6.72
CA ILE A 7 1.13 3.45 -7.13
C ILE A 7 1.20 4.33 -8.36
N LEU A 8 2.27 5.10 -8.49
CA LEU A 8 2.50 5.92 -9.69
C LEU A 8 2.99 5.05 -10.87
N PRO A 9 2.61 5.40 -12.12
CA PRO A 9 3.01 4.68 -13.32
C PRO A 9 4.51 4.42 -13.46
N LYS A 10 5.35 5.38 -13.06
CA LYS A 10 6.82 5.25 -13.09
C LYS A 10 7.38 4.08 -12.27
N TYR A 11 6.59 3.54 -11.36
CA TYR A 11 6.96 2.44 -10.48
C TYR A 11 6.26 1.12 -10.84
N ARG A 12 5.32 1.14 -11.78
CA ARG A 12 4.59 -0.08 -12.17
C ARG A 12 5.55 -1.15 -12.70
N ASP A 13 6.51 -0.77 -13.52
CA ASP A 13 7.47 -1.73 -14.11
C ASP A 13 8.55 -2.20 -13.13
N GLN A 14 8.54 -1.67 -11.89
CA GLN A 14 9.49 -2.02 -10.83
C GLN A 14 8.90 -2.99 -9.80
N ILE A 15 7.63 -3.38 -9.97
CA ILE A 15 6.94 -4.28 -9.05
C ILE A 15 6.34 -5.47 -9.79
N TYR A 16 6.37 -6.63 -9.15
CA TYR A 16 5.88 -7.89 -9.70
C TYR A 16 4.93 -8.58 -8.72
N VAL A 17 3.98 -9.36 -9.25
CA VAL A 17 3.17 -10.25 -8.43
C VAL A 17 4.08 -11.30 -7.79
N ASP A 18 3.77 -11.71 -6.57
CA ASP A 18 4.57 -12.60 -5.71
C ASP A 18 5.91 -12.01 -5.23
N GLU A 19 6.16 -10.72 -5.49
CA GLU A 19 7.36 -10.04 -4.98
C GLU A 19 7.22 -9.74 -3.48
N ALA A 20 8.25 -10.10 -2.72
CA ALA A 20 8.36 -9.78 -1.32
C ALA A 20 8.71 -8.29 -1.13
N VAL A 21 7.84 -7.57 -0.44
CA VAL A 21 7.98 -6.14 -0.18
C VAL A 21 7.81 -5.86 1.30
N LYS A 22 8.28 -4.69 1.76
CA LYS A 22 7.92 -4.20 3.10
C LYS A 22 6.80 -3.18 2.98
N LEU A 23 5.81 -3.31 3.86
CA LEU A 23 4.70 -2.39 3.99
C LEU A 23 4.82 -1.65 5.32
N ASP A 24 5.22 -0.38 5.28
CA ASP A 24 5.18 0.47 6.46
C ASP A 24 3.79 1.00 6.64
N VAL A 25 3.07 0.62 7.69
CA VAL A 25 1.74 1.12 7.98
C VAL A 25 1.82 2.18 9.07
N GLN A 26 1.35 3.38 8.75
CA GLN A 26 1.19 4.46 9.71
C GLN A 26 -0.28 4.60 10.11
N SER A 27 -0.53 4.49 11.42
CA SER A 27 -1.86 4.79 11.96
C SER A 27 -2.08 6.29 12.10
N ILE A 28 -3.27 6.73 11.71
CA ILE A 28 -3.73 8.12 11.94
C ILE A 28 -4.21 8.29 13.40
N ILE A 29 -4.68 7.20 14.02
CA ILE A 29 -5.27 7.22 15.37
C ILE A 29 -4.18 7.21 16.44
N GLN A 30 -3.09 6.49 16.21
CA GLN A 30 -1.93 6.47 17.09
C GLN A 30 -0.69 6.80 16.25
N PRO A 31 0.21 7.70 16.70
CA PRO A 31 1.43 8.05 15.98
C PRO A 31 2.45 6.90 16.07
N LYS A 32 2.08 5.75 15.49
CA LYS A 32 2.86 4.53 15.45
C LYS A 32 2.98 4.13 13.99
N ILE A 33 4.23 3.96 13.58
CA ILE A 33 4.60 3.38 12.28
C ILE A 33 5.07 1.97 12.57
N LYS A 34 4.56 1.00 11.82
CA LYS A 34 5.00 -0.38 11.92
C LYS A 34 5.22 -0.98 10.54
N SER A 35 6.38 -1.58 10.33
CA SER A 35 6.72 -2.31 9.13
C SER A 35 6.20 -3.73 9.20
N TYR A 36 5.57 -4.18 8.11
CA TYR A 36 5.12 -5.55 7.93
C TYR A 36 5.82 -6.17 6.72
N ASN A 37 6.14 -7.45 6.84
CA ASN A 37 6.51 -8.23 5.66
C ASN A 37 5.25 -8.46 4.85
N ALA A 38 5.35 -8.22 3.56
CA ALA A 38 4.23 -8.24 2.65
C ALA A 38 4.63 -8.86 1.32
N THR A 39 3.64 -9.30 0.57
CA THR A 39 3.80 -9.85 -0.77
C THR A 39 2.78 -9.19 -1.67
N ILE A 40 3.17 -8.85 -2.90
CA ILE A 40 2.23 -8.31 -3.88
C ILE A 40 1.33 -9.46 -4.35
N ASP A 41 0.05 -9.38 -4.00
CA ASP A 41 -0.96 -10.38 -4.35
C ASP A 41 -1.50 -10.14 -5.77
N ASN A 42 -1.76 -8.89 -6.12
CA ASN A 42 -2.30 -8.55 -7.43
C ASN A 42 -1.92 -7.12 -7.84
N ILE A 43 -1.78 -6.88 -9.14
CA ILE A 43 -1.60 -5.56 -9.70
C ILE A 43 -2.65 -5.37 -10.78
N SER A 44 -3.54 -4.38 -10.62
CA SER A 44 -4.52 -4.06 -11.64
C SER A 44 -3.82 -3.68 -12.94
N PRO A 45 -4.20 -4.28 -14.08
CA PRO A 45 -3.62 -3.95 -15.39
C PRO A 45 -4.05 -2.56 -15.84
N ASP A 46 -5.24 -2.12 -15.42
CA ASP A 46 -5.79 -0.82 -15.75
C ASP A 46 -5.31 0.24 -14.76
N SER A 47 -4.83 1.36 -15.31
CA SER A 47 -4.62 2.58 -14.53
C SER A 47 -5.91 3.36 -14.40
N TYR A 48 -6.09 4.07 -13.30
CA TYR A 48 -7.17 5.02 -13.12
C TYR A 48 -6.61 6.43 -12.88
N GLU A 49 -7.44 7.44 -13.12
CA GLU A 49 -7.09 8.84 -12.96
C GLU A 49 -7.81 9.40 -11.74
N GLU A 50 -7.06 10.08 -10.88
CA GLU A 50 -7.58 10.74 -9.69
C GLU A 50 -7.26 12.23 -9.77
N ASN A 51 -8.25 13.07 -9.50
CA ASN A 51 -8.06 14.52 -9.45
C ASN A 51 -7.68 14.91 -8.02
N THR A 52 -6.40 15.18 -7.82
CA THR A 52 -5.87 15.64 -6.53
C THR A 52 -5.50 17.12 -6.67
N GLY A 53 -6.30 18.00 -6.07
CA GLY A 53 -6.01 19.43 -6.02
C GLY A 53 -5.98 20.15 -7.37
N GLY A 54 -6.76 19.70 -8.36
CA GLY A 54 -6.84 20.31 -9.70
C GLY A 54 -5.85 19.74 -10.71
N THR A 55 -4.99 18.81 -10.30
CA THR A 55 -4.11 18.06 -11.20
C THR A 55 -4.65 16.65 -11.36
N ILE A 56 -4.85 16.21 -12.60
CA ILE A 56 -5.20 14.82 -12.91
C ILE A 56 -3.92 13.99 -12.83
N GLN A 57 -3.89 13.05 -11.90
CA GLN A 57 -2.76 12.14 -11.73
C GLN A 57 -3.22 10.70 -11.90
N ARG A 58 -2.45 9.96 -12.69
CA ARG A 58 -2.73 8.55 -13.00
C ARG A 58 -2.07 7.66 -11.96
N TYR A 59 -2.79 6.62 -11.54
CA TYR A 59 -2.34 5.62 -10.58
C TYR A 59 -2.71 4.21 -11.04
N TYR A 60 -1.96 3.22 -10.56
CA TYR A 60 -2.35 1.81 -10.64
C TYR A 60 -2.77 1.32 -9.26
N LYS A 61 -3.76 0.43 -9.22
CA LYS A 61 -4.17 -0.23 -7.98
C LYS A 61 -3.36 -1.51 -7.79
N VAL A 62 -2.78 -1.67 -6.61
CA VAL A 62 -2.00 -2.85 -6.22
C VAL A 62 -2.61 -3.41 -4.95
N ILE A 63 -2.85 -4.71 -4.93
CA ILE A 63 -3.31 -5.45 -3.76
C ILE A 63 -2.09 -6.09 -3.12
N ILE A 64 -1.87 -5.79 -1.85
CA ILE A 64 -0.74 -6.29 -1.08
C ILE A 64 -1.26 -7.16 0.05
N ALA A 65 -0.77 -8.39 0.14
CA ALA A 65 -1.02 -9.31 1.23
C ALA A 65 0.07 -9.16 2.29
N PHE A 66 -0.29 -8.98 3.55
CA PHE A 66 0.66 -8.83 4.64
C PHE A 66 0.14 -9.47 5.92
N ASP A 67 1.06 -10.03 6.70
CA ASP A 67 0.72 -10.71 7.95
C ASP A 67 0.72 -9.72 9.12
N VAL A 68 -0.35 -9.77 9.92
CA VAL A 68 -0.58 -8.87 11.05
C VAL A 68 -0.70 -9.70 12.31
N ASN A 69 0.05 -9.32 13.33
CA ASN A 69 -0.02 -9.99 14.63
C ASN A 69 -1.31 -9.62 15.37
N GLU A 70 -1.81 -10.53 16.23
CA GLU A 70 -3.03 -10.31 17.02
C GLU A 70 -3.00 -9.01 17.85
N ASP A 71 -1.83 -8.64 18.40
CA ASP A 71 -1.69 -7.39 19.14
C ASP A 71 -1.93 -6.15 18.27
N ASP A 72 -1.62 -6.23 16.97
CA ASP A 72 -1.80 -5.12 16.06
C ASP A 72 -3.24 -4.98 15.56
N LEU A 73 -4.03 -6.06 15.54
CA LEU A 73 -5.45 -6.03 15.21
C LEU A 73 -6.28 -5.13 16.15
N ARG A 74 -5.74 -4.79 17.32
CA ARG A 74 -6.38 -3.84 18.26
C ARG A 74 -6.48 -2.43 17.69
N TRP A 75 -5.52 -2.03 16.84
CA TRP A 75 -5.43 -0.69 16.28
C TRP A 75 -5.48 -0.66 14.75
N LEU A 76 -5.26 -1.81 14.09
CA LEU A 76 -5.35 -1.98 12.66
C LEU A 76 -6.61 -2.77 12.30
N LYS A 77 -7.62 -2.09 11.74
CA LYS A 77 -8.90 -2.70 11.39
C LYS A 77 -9.20 -2.62 9.88
N PRO A 78 -9.89 -3.62 9.32
CA PRO A 78 -10.56 -3.51 8.03
C PRO A 78 -11.39 -2.22 7.94
N GLY A 79 -11.39 -1.58 6.78
CA GLY A 79 -12.06 -0.31 6.50
C GLY A 79 -11.27 0.95 6.86
N MET A 80 -10.07 0.83 7.44
CA MET A 80 -9.23 1.99 7.78
C MET A 80 -8.40 2.47 6.60
N THR A 81 -8.33 3.79 6.44
CA THR A 81 -7.29 4.43 5.64
C THR A 81 -6.02 4.50 6.46
N VAL A 82 -4.93 3.97 5.91
CA VAL A 82 -3.59 4.00 6.50
C VAL A 82 -2.62 4.54 5.48
N ASP A 83 -1.63 5.31 5.90
CA ASP A 83 -0.53 5.61 4.98
C ASP A 83 0.37 4.38 4.92
N ALA A 84 0.68 3.92 3.70
CA ALA A 84 1.62 2.84 3.55
C ALA A 84 2.70 3.04 2.49
N SER A 85 3.91 2.65 2.87
CA SER A 85 5.05 2.71 1.97
C SER A 85 5.44 1.30 1.55
N VAL A 86 5.51 1.09 0.23
CA VAL A 86 6.02 -0.15 -0.35
C VAL A 86 7.51 0.04 -0.58
N ILE A 87 8.33 -0.70 0.16
CA ILE A 87 9.78 -0.68 0.00
C ILE A 87 10.18 -1.93 -0.80
N THR A 88 10.63 -1.71 -2.04
CA THR A 88 11.33 -2.72 -2.84
C THR A 88 12.84 -2.54 -2.66
N GLU A 89 13.65 -3.52 -3.10
CA GLU A 89 15.11 -3.48 -2.93
C GLU A 89 15.78 -2.21 -3.51
N ASN A 90 15.12 -1.51 -4.44
CA ASN A 90 15.68 -0.33 -5.11
C ASN A 90 14.90 0.98 -4.89
N THR A 91 13.70 1.02 -4.31
CA THR A 91 12.94 2.28 -4.14
C THR A 91 11.87 2.19 -3.03
N ALA A 92 11.74 3.26 -2.24
CA ALA A 92 10.61 3.46 -1.34
C ALA A 92 9.46 4.23 -2.04
N LEU A 93 8.28 3.62 -2.09
CA LEU A 93 7.08 4.16 -2.72
C LEU A 93 6.09 4.61 -1.66
N TRP A 94 5.94 5.93 -1.47
CA TRP A 94 5.00 6.52 -0.52
C TRP A 94 3.59 6.56 -1.09
N ASN A 95 2.61 5.88 -0.48
CA ASN A 95 1.22 5.95 -0.94
C ASN A 95 0.19 5.83 0.19
N THR A 96 -1.01 6.35 -0.02
CA THR A 96 -2.13 6.13 0.91
C THR A 96 -2.83 4.81 0.56
N CYS A 97 -3.05 3.99 1.57
CA CYS A 97 -3.59 2.64 1.45
C CYS A 97 -4.94 2.50 2.16
N TYR A 98 -5.77 1.63 1.62
CA TYR A 98 -7.06 1.30 2.21
C TYR A 98 -7.08 -0.18 2.60
N LEU A 99 -7.43 -0.47 3.84
CA LEU A 99 -7.67 -1.84 4.27
C LEU A 99 -9.12 -2.17 3.90
N PRO A 100 -9.40 -3.09 2.96
CA PRO A 100 -10.75 -3.60 2.74
C PRO A 100 -11.28 -4.34 3.96
#